data_AF-A0A955DLV3-F1
#
_entry.id   AF-A0A955DLV3-F1
#
_cell.length_a   1.000
_cell.length_b   1.000
_cell.length_c   1.000
_cell.angle_alpha   90.00
_cell.angle_beta   90.00
_cell.angle_gamma   90.00
#
_symmetry.space_group_name_H-M   'P 1'
#
loop_
_entity.id
_entity.type
_entity.pdbx_description
1 polymer ?
#
loop_
_entity_poly.entity_id
_entity_poly.type
_entity_poly.pdbx_seq_one_letter_code
_entity_poly.pdbx_strand_id
1 'polypeptide(L)'
;MTMKKLVRAQKSATFAALCTAAFCGAAFAGSIGVDIYPSRLGLTSGGSGSDDFNYYGQATVDGETYSAFSMANTSCNIGDQVAQWIDTPNNARNPLIAPNIYRIYNGRMQHIGMGWPKHSFCAVSEPTCGSCQSTGCDTLGIGCADTYWAGLNGDQFGIGPRWEVNPQGEGPNRVHDEVFLAPDGPNVSGGSALAGRILIKHSDLLPGALYVAELHLLTHDEPLANRYNNSSYRFVNIATNGISGDAYNGFPASTQASLRHGMPAIMAWKEVDSNVTIVEITEDEDGNGNGGRYYIGYLVTDNGDGTWHYEYAVMNYNSDRSARAFRIPVPDCVELTNVDFQDIHYHSGDRVNKTTGSSDWNDNIDGTDWASSFAGGVQEWSTVTFAEDVNGNALRWGSMYNFAFDADAAPGFVNAELGLFKGGNGADTVVGTIQAPATKCVAVTCPADCAPDNGDGTFGNGIVNIDDLLEVINNFGACP
;
A
#
# COMPACT_ATOMS: atom_id res chain seq x y z
N MET A 1 30.82 -36.15 -59.77
CA MET A 1 29.42 -35.77 -59.48
C MET A 1 29.30 -35.66 -57.98
N THR A 2 29.22 -34.42 -57.50
CA THR A 2 29.50 -34.02 -56.12
C THR A 2 28.18 -33.69 -55.46
N MET A 3 27.82 -34.33 -54.34
CA MET A 3 26.79 -33.78 -53.45
C MET A 3 27.20 -33.95 -51.99
N LYS A 4 27.54 -32.80 -51.41
CA LYS A 4 27.90 -32.55 -50.02
C LYS A 4 26.67 -32.81 -49.13
N LYS A 5 26.83 -33.58 -48.06
CA LYS A 5 25.90 -33.58 -46.93
C LYS A 5 26.09 -32.27 -46.16
N LEU A 6 25.06 -31.42 -46.17
CA LEU A 6 24.99 -30.22 -45.33
C LEU A 6 24.50 -30.61 -43.94
N VAL A 7 25.28 -30.24 -42.93
CA VAL A 7 24.95 -30.23 -41.51
C VAL A 7 23.83 -29.20 -41.29
N ARG A 8 22.73 -29.61 -40.66
CA ARG A 8 21.64 -28.69 -40.27
C ARG A 8 21.83 -28.34 -38.80
N ALA A 9 22.42 -27.18 -38.54
CA ALA A 9 22.43 -26.56 -37.22
C ALA A 9 20.99 -26.16 -36.84
N GLN A 10 20.47 -26.70 -35.74
CA GLN A 10 19.29 -26.16 -35.08
C GLN A 10 19.68 -24.82 -34.46
N LYS A 11 19.19 -23.72 -35.05
CA LYS A 11 19.23 -22.41 -34.40
C LYS A 11 18.17 -22.39 -33.30
N SER A 12 18.61 -22.34 -32.05
CA SER A 12 17.79 -21.90 -30.92
C SER A 12 17.34 -20.48 -31.21
N ALA A 13 16.04 -20.29 -31.44
CA ALA A 13 15.43 -18.98 -31.53
C ALA A 13 15.18 -18.50 -30.09
N THR A 14 16.06 -17.66 -29.58
CA THR A 14 15.84 -16.88 -28.37
C THR A 14 14.67 -15.93 -28.64
N PHE A 15 13.48 -16.26 -28.14
CA PHE A 15 12.35 -15.33 -28.09
C PHE A 15 12.68 -14.27 -27.02
N ALA A 16 13.36 -13.21 -27.42
CA ALA A 16 13.39 -11.99 -26.65
C ALA A 16 11.99 -11.36 -26.76
N ALA A 17 11.16 -11.59 -25.74
CA ALA A 17 9.93 -10.84 -25.57
C ALA A 17 10.32 -9.38 -25.29
N LEU A 18 10.24 -8.53 -26.32
CA LEU A 18 10.20 -7.09 -26.11
C LEU A 18 8.89 -6.78 -25.38
N CYS A 19 8.96 -6.64 -24.06
CA CYS A 19 7.97 -5.89 -23.29
C CYS A 19 8.17 -4.41 -23.62
N THR A 20 7.59 -3.96 -24.73
CA THR A 20 7.30 -2.54 -24.90
C THR A 20 6.17 -2.19 -23.94
N ALA A 21 6.53 -1.60 -22.81
CA ALA A 21 5.60 -0.92 -21.92
C ALA A 21 4.89 0.18 -22.72
N ALA A 22 3.67 -0.09 -23.15
CA ALA A 22 2.80 0.88 -23.77
C ALA A 22 2.23 1.79 -22.66
N PHE A 23 3.05 2.69 -22.13
CA PHE A 23 2.55 3.88 -21.41
C PHE A 23 2.18 4.92 -22.46
N CYS A 24 1.02 4.74 -23.08
CA CYS A 24 0.36 5.74 -23.89
C CYS A 24 -1.00 5.98 -23.24
N GLY A 25 -1.32 7.26 -22.97
CA GLY A 25 -2.43 7.71 -22.15
C GLY A 25 -3.70 6.89 -22.37
N ALA A 26 -4.25 6.37 -21.28
CA ALA A 26 -5.55 5.72 -21.30
C ALA A 26 -6.54 6.68 -21.95
N ALA A 27 -7.02 6.33 -23.14
CA ALA A 27 -8.25 6.90 -23.66
C ALA A 27 -9.35 6.40 -22.70
N PHE A 28 -9.78 7.26 -21.78
CA PHE A 28 -10.83 6.93 -20.82
C PHE A 28 -12.13 6.62 -21.58
N ALA A 29 -12.51 5.36 -21.63
CA ALA A 29 -13.90 5.00 -21.88
C ALA A 29 -14.73 5.65 -20.76
N GLY A 30 -15.82 6.33 -21.12
CA GLY A 30 -16.60 7.12 -20.15
C GLY A 30 -16.98 6.29 -18.92
N SER A 31 -16.47 6.71 -17.77
CA SER A 31 -16.81 6.13 -16.47
C SER A 31 -18.28 6.41 -16.17
N ILE A 32 -19.01 5.39 -15.73
CA ILE A 32 -20.44 5.53 -15.36
C ILE A 32 -20.50 6.02 -13.91
N GLY A 33 -21.22 7.12 -13.68
CA GLY A 33 -21.34 7.77 -12.38
C GLY A 33 -20.28 8.84 -12.16
N VAL A 34 -20.14 9.27 -10.91
CA VAL A 34 -19.08 10.16 -10.46
C VAL A 34 -17.74 9.41 -10.48
N ASP A 35 -16.66 10.07 -10.90
CA ASP A 35 -15.31 9.50 -10.90
C ASP A 35 -14.31 10.63 -10.71
N ILE A 36 -13.75 10.71 -9.50
CA ILE A 36 -12.87 11.75 -9.02
C ILE A 36 -11.49 11.17 -8.75
N TYR A 37 -10.49 11.74 -9.40
CA TYR A 37 -9.10 11.36 -9.11
C TYR A 37 -8.18 12.59 -9.05
N PRO A 38 -7.03 12.50 -8.34
CA PRO A 38 -6.07 13.58 -8.31
C PRO A 38 -5.34 13.64 -9.66
N SER A 39 -5.48 14.73 -10.39
CA SER A 39 -4.83 14.95 -11.68
C SER A 39 -3.57 15.79 -11.61
N ARG A 40 -3.33 16.46 -10.48
CA ARG A 40 -2.09 17.18 -10.17
C ARG A 40 -1.78 17.09 -8.69
N LEU A 41 -0.49 16.92 -8.36
CA LEU A 41 0.07 16.99 -7.00
C LEU A 41 1.24 17.97 -7.06
N GLY A 42 1.32 18.93 -6.13
CA GLY A 42 2.36 19.96 -6.12
C GLY A 42 2.30 20.85 -7.36
N LEU A 43 1.43 21.85 -7.34
CA LEU A 43 1.13 22.69 -8.50
C LEU A 43 2.25 23.68 -8.81
N THR A 44 2.62 23.81 -10.08
CA THR A 44 3.45 24.92 -10.57
C THR A 44 2.53 26.01 -11.11
N SER A 45 2.21 27.02 -10.29
CA SER A 45 1.46 28.18 -10.79
C SER A 45 2.37 29.18 -11.48
N GLY A 46 1.99 29.66 -12.67
CA GLY A 46 2.23 31.05 -13.06
C GLY A 46 3.68 31.52 -13.25
N GLY A 47 4.59 30.69 -13.77
CA GLY A 47 5.91 31.15 -14.22
C GLY A 47 6.95 31.39 -13.11
N SER A 48 6.64 31.15 -11.84
CA SER A 48 7.63 30.91 -10.79
C SER A 48 7.78 29.40 -10.61
N GLY A 49 8.88 28.82 -11.09
CA GLY A 49 9.12 27.38 -11.11
C GLY A 49 9.30 26.72 -9.74
N SER A 50 8.32 26.82 -8.84
CA SER A 50 8.27 26.09 -7.57
C SER A 50 7.02 25.22 -7.53
N ASP A 51 7.17 23.93 -7.24
CA ASP A 51 6.07 23.06 -6.86
C ASP A 51 5.41 23.56 -5.57
N ASP A 52 4.08 23.66 -5.55
CA ASP A 52 3.34 24.12 -4.36
C ASP A 52 3.27 23.01 -3.29
N PHE A 53 4.33 22.97 -2.49
CA PHE A 53 4.43 22.30 -1.20
C PHE A 53 4.76 23.34 -0.14
N ASN A 54 4.11 23.26 1.02
CA ASN A 54 4.41 24.14 2.14
C ASN A 54 5.17 23.39 3.22
N TYR A 55 6.16 24.07 3.80
CA TYR A 55 6.86 23.65 5.01
C TYR A 55 6.37 24.49 6.19
N TYR A 56 5.99 23.84 7.29
CA TYR A 56 5.39 24.50 8.46
C TYR A 56 6.32 24.54 9.67
N GLY A 57 7.57 24.10 9.51
CA GLY A 57 8.52 24.01 10.61
C GLY A 57 8.78 22.56 11.02
N GLN A 58 9.56 22.44 12.08
CA GLN A 58 9.99 21.17 12.64
C GLN A 58 9.83 21.21 14.16
N ALA A 59 9.63 20.04 14.77
CA ALA A 59 9.71 19.88 16.22
C ALA A 59 10.24 18.50 16.58
N THR A 60 10.81 18.42 17.78
CA THR A 60 11.26 17.15 18.36
C THR A 60 10.19 16.64 19.32
N VAL A 61 9.74 15.41 19.11
CA VAL A 61 8.78 14.69 19.96
C VAL A 61 9.41 13.35 20.31
N ASP A 62 9.48 13.06 21.61
CA ASP A 62 10.02 11.79 22.13
C ASP A 62 11.41 11.42 21.59
N GLY A 63 12.25 12.43 21.37
CA GLY A 63 13.63 12.26 20.87
C GLY A 63 13.76 12.25 19.35
N GLU A 64 12.66 12.11 18.61
CA GLU A 64 12.65 12.13 17.15
C GLU A 64 12.28 13.52 16.62
N THR A 65 12.98 13.99 15.59
CA THR A 65 12.70 15.29 14.96
C THR A 65 11.89 15.10 13.69
N TYR A 66 10.77 15.82 13.60
CA TYR A 66 9.84 15.77 12.49
C TYR A 66 9.80 17.11 11.77
N SER A 67 9.59 17.06 10.46
CA SER A 67 9.20 18.22 9.67
C SER A 67 7.76 18.07 9.19
N ALA A 68 7.01 19.17 9.22
CA ALA A 68 5.62 19.20 8.76
C ALA A 68 5.49 19.81 7.37
N PHE A 69 4.71 19.13 6.52
CA PHE A 69 4.45 19.54 5.15
C PHE A 69 2.97 19.45 4.78
N SER A 70 2.60 20.15 3.72
CA SER A 70 1.36 19.91 2.96
C SER A 70 1.65 20.04 1.47
N MET A 71 0.72 19.57 0.64
CA MET A 71 0.85 19.59 -0.81
C MET A 71 -0.43 20.08 -1.48
N ALA A 72 -0.27 20.84 -2.56
CA ALA A 72 -1.38 21.25 -3.40
C ALA A 72 -1.90 20.10 -4.26
N ASN A 73 -3.15 20.20 -4.69
CA ASN A 73 -3.75 19.24 -5.60
C ASN A 73 -4.72 19.88 -6.59
N THR A 74 -4.88 19.21 -7.72
CA THR A 74 -6.04 19.35 -8.59
C THR A 74 -6.75 18.00 -8.68
N SER A 75 -8.06 18.00 -8.49
CA SER A 75 -8.95 16.85 -8.67
C SER A 75 -9.76 17.00 -9.94
N CYS A 76 -9.95 15.92 -10.70
CA CYS A 76 -10.77 15.93 -11.90
C CYS A 76 -12.01 15.08 -11.74
N ASN A 77 -13.17 15.59 -12.20
CA ASN A 77 -14.34 14.75 -12.46
C ASN A 77 -14.29 14.21 -13.90
N ILE A 78 -13.92 12.94 -14.06
CA ILE A 78 -13.89 12.23 -15.35
C ILE A 78 -15.10 11.32 -15.58
N GLY A 79 -16.04 11.34 -14.63
CA GLY A 79 -17.30 10.63 -14.72
C GLY A 79 -18.30 11.26 -15.69
N ASP A 80 -19.46 10.64 -15.81
CA ASP A 80 -20.59 11.14 -16.60
C ASP A 80 -21.68 11.80 -15.72
N GLN A 81 -21.41 11.99 -14.43
CA GLN A 81 -22.29 12.66 -13.46
C GLN A 81 -21.58 13.78 -12.69
N VAL A 82 -22.36 14.75 -12.24
CA VAL A 82 -21.89 15.84 -11.37
C VAL A 82 -21.62 15.28 -9.97
N ALA A 83 -20.44 15.58 -9.43
CA ALA A 83 -20.04 15.15 -8.08
C ALA A 83 -20.47 16.13 -7.00
N GLN A 84 -20.77 15.64 -5.81
CA GLN A 84 -21.08 16.47 -4.64
C GLN A 84 -19.83 17.10 -4.03
N TRP A 85 -19.94 18.38 -3.67
CA TRP A 85 -18.91 19.18 -3.01
C TRP A 85 -19.48 19.98 -1.82
N ILE A 86 -20.56 19.48 -1.24
CA ILE A 86 -21.35 20.17 -0.23
C ILE A 86 -20.59 20.18 1.10
N ASP A 87 -20.23 21.35 1.59
CA ASP A 87 -19.64 21.57 2.91
C ASP A 87 -20.61 22.37 3.77
N THR A 88 -21.61 21.67 4.31
CA THR A 88 -22.58 22.27 5.23
C THR A 88 -22.63 21.48 6.53
N PRO A 89 -22.80 22.17 7.67
CA PRO A 89 -22.97 21.48 8.95
C PRO A 89 -24.10 20.45 8.88
N ASN A 90 -23.81 19.20 9.28
CA ASN A 90 -24.73 18.05 9.26
C ASN A 90 -25.06 17.45 7.88
N ASN A 91 -24.39 17.88 6.81
CA ASN A 91 -24.54 17.27 5.48
C ASN A 91 -23.25 17.49 4.65
N ALA A 92 -22.09 17.24 5.27
CA ALA A 92 -20.80 17.27 4.60
C ALA A 92 -20.73 16.08 3.62
N ARG A 93 -20.77 16.37 2.32
CA ARG A 93 -20.60 15.39 1.23
C ARG A 93 -19.46 15.77 0.31
N ASN A 94 -18.58 16.64 0.78
CA ASN A 94 -17.39 17.06 0.09
C ASN A 94 -16.34 15.94 0.09
N PRO A 95 -15.47 15.86 -0.94
CA PRO A 95 -14.38 14.90 -0.92
C PRO A 95 -13.35 15.18 0.16
N LEU A 96 -12.71 14.11 0.61
CA LEU A 96 -11.56 14.14 1.49
C LEU A 96 -10.26 13.94 0.70
N ILE A 97 -9.22 14.69 1.06
CA ILE A 97 -7.91 14.66 0.39
C ILE A 97 -6.87 14.20 1.40
N ALA A 98 -6.44 12.94 1.30
CA ALA A 98 -5.51 12.31 2.24
C ALA A 98 -4.08 12.26 1.64
N PRO A 99 -3.11 13.01 2.21
CA PRO A 99 -1.75 13.00 1.72
C PRO A 99 -0.86 11.98 2.42
N ASN A 100 0.00 11.34 1.63
CA ASN A 100 1.00 10.37 2.07
C ASN A 100 2.36 10.60 1.38
N ILE A 101 3.44 10.22 2.07
CA ILE A 101 4.82 10.25 1.59
C ILE A 101 5.48 8.90 1.88
N TYR A 102 6.13 8.36 0.87
CA TYR A 102 6.83 7.09 0.94
C TYR A 102 8.30 7.25 0.56
N ARG A 103 9.12 6.30 1.03
CA ARG A 103 10.53 6.15 0.69
C ARG A 103 10.75 4.83 -0.01
N ILE A 104 11.52 4.84 -1.10
CA ILE A 104 12.12 3.64 -1.70
C ILE A 104 13.63 3.70 -1.48
N TYR A 105 14.16 2.72 -0.75
CA TYR A 105 15.59 2.64 -0.42
C TYR A 105 16.01 1.19 -0.20
N ASN A 106 17.14 0.78 -0.77
CA ASN A 106 17.71 -0.57 -0.65
C ASN A 106 16.68 -1.70 -0.88
N GLY A 107 15.89 -1.59 -1.96
CA GLY A 107 14.92 -2.62 -2.33
C GLY A 107 13.61 -2.60 -1.53
N ARG A 108 13.45 -1.70 -0.54
CA ARG A 108 12.24 -1.59 0.29
C ARG A 108 11.45 -0.33 -0.06
N MET A 109 10.11 -0.41 -0.06
CA MET A 109 9.22 0.75 -0.09
C MET A 109 8.52 0.90 1.26
N GLN A 110 8.62 2.06 1.92
CA GLN A 110 8.12 2.30 3.28
C GLN A 110 7.25 3.57 3.33
N HIS A 111 6.17 3.54 4.11
CA HIS A 111 5.34 4.71 4.38
C HIS A 111 6.01 5.51 5.50
N ILE A 112 6.46 6.73 5.22
CA ILE A 112 7.29 7.52 6.15
C ILE A 112 6.66 8.86 6.54
N GLY A 113 5.56 9.25 5.91
CA GLY A 113 4.82 10.43 6.29
C GLY A 113 3.36 10.34 5.91
N MET A 114 2.50 10.62 6.89
CA MET A 114 1.05 10.57 6.75
C MET A 114 0.51 11.91 7.22
N GLY A 115 -0.51 12.43 6.53
CA GLY A 115 -1.29 13.57 6.99
C GLY A 115 -2.75 13.19 7.22
N TRP A 116 -3.42 14.03 8.00
CA TRP A 116 -4.87 14.01 8.15
C TRP A 116 -5.57 14.41 6.84
N PRO A 117 -6.68 13.75 6.47
CA PRO A 117 -7.46 14.16 5.32
C PRO A 117 -8.00 15.58 5.46
N LYS A 118 -7.87 16.35 4.38
CA LYS A 118 -8.50 17.66 4.25
C LYS A 118 -9.92 17.53 3.71
N HIS A 119 -10.86 18.23 4.33
CA HIS A 119 -12.22 18.41 3.85
C HIS A 119 -12.29 19.48 2.76
N SER A 120 -12.78 19.11 1.59
CA SER A 120 -13.10 20.06 0.52
C SER A 120 -14.28 20.96 0.91
N PHE A 121 -14.32 22.19 0.41
CA PHE A 121 -15.31 23.19 0.86
C PHE A 121 -15.98 23.97 -0.26
N CYS A 122 -15.36 24.00 -1.45
CA CYS A 122 -15.91 24.68 -2.61
C CYS A 122 -15.23 24.18 -3.88
N ALA A 123 -16.01 23.72 -4.85
CA ALA A 123 -15.49 23.38 -6.17
C ALA A 123 -15.36 24.65 -7.03
N VAL A 124 -14.17 24.90 -7.56
CA VAL A 124 -13.92 26.02 -8.48
C VAL A 124 -14.50 25.75 -9.89
N SER A 125 -14.64 24.48 -10.28
CA SER A 125 -15.13 24.06 -11.61
C SER A 125 -14.34 24.69 -12.78
N GLU A 126 -13.03 24.43 -12.82
CA GLU A 126 -12.12 24.95 -13.85
C GLU A 126 -11.93 23.98 -15.05
N PRO A 127 -11.59 24.47 -16.26
CA PRO A 127 -11.56 23.67 -17.49
C PRO A 127 -10.24 22.92 -17.72
N THR A 128 -9.55 22.47 -16.68
CA THR A 128 -8.21 21.85 -16.78
C THR A 128 -8.24 20.32 -16.97
N CYS A 129 -9.40 19.67 -16.82
CA CYS A 129 -9.58 18.21 -16.96
C CYS A 129 -10.21 17.77 -18.28
N GLY A 130 -11.00 18.63 -18.93
CA GLY A 130 -11.74 18.29 -20.13
C GLY A 130 -12.72 19.39 -20.55
N SER A 131 -13.79 19.01 -21.26
CA SER A 131 -14.89 19.92 -21.60
C SER A 131 -15.76 20.18 -20.36
N CYS A 132 -15.28 21.07 -19.49
CA CYS A 132 -15.91 21.38 -18.21
C CYS A 132 -17.33 21.94 -18.37
N GLN A 133 -18.29 21.20 -17.80
CA GLN A 133 -19.68 21.60 -17.60
C GLN A 133 -19.81 22.28 -16.23
N SER A 134 -19.32 23.52 -16.13
CA SER A 134 -19.16 24.24 -14.87
C SER A 134 -20.45 24.32 -14.04
N THR A 135 -20.31 24.12 -12.74
CA THR A 135 -21.37 24.16 -11.73
C THR A 135 -21.03 25.14 -10.60
N GLY A 136 -21.90 25.25 -9.60
CA GLY A 136 -21.65 26.08 -8.41
C GLY A 136 -20.79 25.37 -7.36
N CYS A 137 -20.37 26.13 -6.34
CA CYS A 137 -19.46 25.74 -5.26
C CYS A 137 -19.75 24.37 -4.62
N ASP A 138 -21.02 24.01 -4.46
CA ASP A 138 -21.46 22.76 -3.81
C ASP A 138 -21.35 21.51 -4.69
N THR A 139 -20.83 21.63 -5.91
CA THR A 139 -20.78 20.54 -6.90
C THR A 139 -19.60 20.70 -7.86
N LEU A 140 -18.98 19.59 -8.27
CA LEU A 140 -17.97 19.58 -9.34
C LEU A 140 -18.55 19.02 -10.63
N GLY A 141 -18.64 19.90 -11.64
CA GLY A 141 -19.19 19.59 -12.94
C GLY A 141 -18.44 18.52 -13.73
N ILE A 142 -19.12 17.89 -14.69
CA ILE A 142 -18.54 16.87 -15.57
C ILE A 142 -17.39 17.47 -16.39
N GLY A 143 -16.24 16.79 -16.40
CA GLY A 143 -15.03 17.25 -17.09
C GLY A 143 -14.38 18.49 -16.48
N CYS A 144 -14.83 18.93 -15.30
CA CYS A 144 -14.24 20.05 -14.57
C CYS A 144 -13.18 19.58 -13.57
N ALA A 145 -12.34 20.54 -13.17
CA ALA A 145 -11.38 20.36 -12.08
C ALA A 145 -11.73 21.22 -10.88
N ASP A 146 -11.18 20.82 -9.74
CA ASP A 146 -11.08 21.63 -8.54
C ASP A 146 -9.64 21.65 -8.03
N THR A 147 -9.15 22.83 -7.64
CA THR A 147 -7.74 23.05 -7.27
C THR A 147 -7.64 23.63 -5.87
N TYR A 148 -6.90 22.96 -4.99
CA TYR A 148 -6.52 23.46 -3.67
C TYR A 148 -5.01 23.63 -3.56
N TRP A 149 -4.58 24.83 -3.16
CA TRP A 149 -3.18 25.12 -2.86
C TRP A 149 -2.71 24.41 -1.57
N ALA A 150 -1.41 24.22 -1.43
CA ALA A 150 -0.83 23.54 -0.26
C ALA A 150 -1.23 24.23 1.06
N GLY A 151 -1.35 25.56 1.04
CA GLY A 151 -1.82 26.35 2.18
C GLY A 151 -3.21 25.93 2.69
N LEU A 152 -4.15 25.66 1.77
CA LEU A 152 -5.50 25.21 2.10
C LEU A 152 -5.51 23.74 2.56
N ASN A 153 -4.70 22.90 1.91
CA ASN A 153 -4.60 21.48 2.29
C ASN A 153 -3.85 21.24 3.60
N GLY A 154 -3.06 22.22 4.06
CA GLY A 154 -2.39 22.21 5.35
C GLY A 154 -3.08 23.09 6.40
N ASP A 155 -4.27 23.60 6.14
CA ASP A 155 -5.01 24.39 7.11
C ASP A 155 -5.58 23.49 8.22
N GLN A 156 -5.18 23.77 9.46
CA GLN A 156 -5.56 22.98 10.63
C GLN A 156 -7.05 23.09 10.98
N PHE A 157 -7.78 24.04 10.39
CA PHE A 157 -9.24 24.13 10.52
C PHE A 157 -10.00 23.24 9.54
N GLY A 158 -9.34 22.77 8.47
CA GLY A 158 -9.95 21.97 7.41
C GLY A 158 -9.47 20.52 7.34
N ILE A 159 -8.62 20.07 8.26
CA ILE A 159 -8.09 18.71 8.31
C ILE A 159 -8.56 17.98 9.58
N GLY A 160 -8.88 16.70 9.44
CA GLY A 160 -9.42 15.86 10.52
C GLY A 160 -8.76 14.48 10.57
N PRO A 161 -8.78 13.81 11.73
CA PRO A 161 -8.10 12.54 11.91
C PRO A 161 -8.68 11.41 11.05
N ARG A 162 -7.88 10.41 10.69
CA ARG A 162 -8.27 9.37 9.73
C ARG A 162 -9.29 8.38 10.28
N TRP A 163 -9.32 8.18 11.60
CA TRP A 163 -10.23 7.22 12.24
C TRP A 163 -11.72 7.56 12.08
N GLU A 164 -12.07 8.84 11.83
CA GLU A 164 -13.45 9.31 11.63
C GLU A 164 -14.00 8.92 10.24
N VAL A 165 -13.12 8.43 9.35
CA VAL A 165 -13.44 8.17 7.95
C VAL A 165 -13.65 6.68 7.74
N ASN A 166 -14.85 6.34 7.26
CA ASN A 166 -15.09 5.06 6.59
C ASN A 166 -14.82 5.25 5.06
N PRO A 167 -13.69 4.74 4.54
CA PRO A 167 -13.29 4.92 3.13
C PRO A 167 -14.12 4.10 2.13
N GLN A 168 -14.84 3.08 2.61
CA GLN A 168 -15.51 2.08 1.78
C GLN A 168 -17.02 2.25 1.71
N GLY A 169 -17.59 3.03 2.63
CA GLY A 169 -18.95 2.85 3.18
C GLY A 169 -20.07 2.44 2.22
N GLU A 170 -21.05 1.73 2.80
CA GLU A 170 -22.38 1.50 2.24
C GLU A 170 -23.43 2.48 2.81
N GLY A 171 -24.48 2.79 2.04
CA GLY A 171 -25.62 3.58 2.54
C GLY A 171 -25.38 5.07 2.82
N PRO A 172 -26.32 5.75 3.53
CA PRO A 172 -26.25 7.19 3.82
C PRO A 172 -25.09 7.60 4.73
N ASN A 173 -24.41 6.64 5.35
CA ASN A 173 -23.31 6.82 6.29
C ASN A 173 -21.92 6.85 5.61
N ARG A 174 -21.90 7.01 4.28
CA ARG A 174 -20.68 7.13 3.48
C ARG A 174 -19.98 8.44 3.82
N VAL A 175 -18.71 8.40 4.21
CA VAL A 175 -17.85 9.60 4.39
C VAL A 175 -18.56 10.69 5.22
N HIS A 176 -18.57 10.52 6.55
CA HIS A 176 -19.20 11.39 7.56
C HIS A 176 -20.73 11.24 7.74
N ASP A 177 -21.14 10.31 8.61
CA ASP A 177 -22.48 10.36 9.24
C ASP A 177 -22.45 11.12 10.59
N GLU A 178 -21.25 11.32 11.13
CA GLU A 178 -21.07 12.14 12.32
C GLU A 178 -20.99 13.59 11.89
N VAL A 179 -22.06 14.31 12.25
CA VAL A 179 -22.07 15.74 12.50
C VAL A 179 -20.66 16.20 12.84
N PHE A 180 -20.06 16.96 11.94
CA PHE A 180 -18.94 17.84 12.24
C PHE A 180 -19.26 18.45 13.61
N LEU A 181 -18.55 18.04 14.66
CA LEU A 181 -18.29 18.98 15.73
C LEU A 181 -17.55 20.09 14.99
N ALA A 182 -18.31 21.13 14.61
CA ALA A 182 -17.76 22.40 14.14
C ALA A 182 -16.47 22.66 14.93
N PRO A 183 -15.40 23.12 14.28
CA PRO A 183 -14.04 23.05 14.79
C PRO A 183 -13.93 23.71 16.18
N ASP A 184 -14.21 22.94 17.23
CA ASP A 184 -13.12 22.59 18.11
C ASP A 184 -12.17 21.88 17.15
N GLY A 185 -11.23 22.62 16.55
CA GLY A 185 -10.19 21.98 15.77
C GLY A 185 -9.52 20.92 16.67
N PRO A 186 -8.37 20.39 16.29
CA PRO A 186 -7.41 20.18 17.34
C PRO A 186 -7.11 21.56 17.98
N ASN A 187 -7.92 21.99 18.96
CA ASN A 187 -7.36 22.35 20.25
C ASN A 187 -6.66 21.09 20.80
N VAL A 188 -5.62 20.60 20.10
CA VAL A 188 -4.38 20.37 20.82
C VAL A 188 -4.11 21.73 21.45
N SER A 189 -4.54 21.89 22.70
CA SER A 189 -4.27 23.07 23.51
C SER A 189 -2.76 23.31 23.45
N GLY A 190 -2.33 24.35 22.72
CA GLY A 190 -0.92 24.59 22.37
C GLY A 190 -0.54 24.41 20.88
N GLY A 191 -1.52 24.21 19.99
CA GLY A 191 -1.46 24.00 18.54
C GLY A 191 -0.10 24.24 17.88
N SER A 192 0.72 23.19 17.84
CA SER A 192 1.99 23.27 17.14
C SER A 192 1.74 23.44 15.64
N ALA A 193 2.68 24.08 14.93
CA ALA A 193 2.66 24.16 13.48
C ALA A 193 2.76 22.78 12.79
N LEU A 194 2.79 21.67 13.53
CA LEU A 194 2.87 20.32 12.99
C LEU A 194 1.52 19.58 12.93
N ALA A 195 0.57 19.89 13.83
CA ALA A 195 -0.58 19.01 14.04
C ALA A 195 -1.41 18.76 12.76
N GLY A 196 -1.74 17.49 12.51
CA GLY A 196 -2.52 17.00 11.37
C GLY A 196 -1.84 17.07 10.00
N ARG A 197 -0.71 17.78 9.87
CA ARG A 197 0.03 17.89 8.60
C ARG A 197 0.86 16.64 8.34
N ILE A 198 1.39 16.50 7.13
CA ILE A 198 2.29 15.39 6.79
C ILE A 198 3.54 15.51 7.65
N LEU A 199 3.77 14.53 8.55
CA LEU A 199 4.99 14.49 9.35
C LEU A 199 5.98 13.49 8.80
N ILE A 200 7.24 13.92 8.61
CA ILE A 200 8.33 13.04 8.20
C ILE A 200 9.43 13.13 9.25
N LYS A 201 9.86 11.97 9.77
CA LYS A 201 11.03 11.88 10.66
C LYS A 201 12.29 12.24 9.89
N HIS A 202 13.19 13.01 10.49
CA HIS A 202 14.47 13.36 9.86
C HIS A 202 15.35 12.14 9.63
N SER A 203 15.26 11.14 10.52
CA SER A 203 15.93 9.85 10.39
C SER A 203 15.46 9.07 9.16
N ASP A 204 14.28 9.40 8.60
CA ASP A 204 13.79 8.79 7.37
C ASP A 204 14.31 9.45 6.09
N LEU A 205 14.94 10.61 6.19
CA LEU A 205 15.49 11.35 5.06
C LEU A 205 16.92 10.88 4.74
N LEU A 206 16.99 9.75 4.04
CA LEU A 206 18.23 9.05 3.70
C LEU A 206 18.86 9.57 2.39
N PRO A 207 20.19 9.77 2.35
CA PRO A 207 20.92 10.01 1.11
C PRO A 207 20.77 8.86 0.12
N GLY A 208 20.40 9.17 -1.13
CA GLY A 208 20.24 8.19 -2.21
C GLY A 208 18.90 7.46 -2.23
N ALA A 209 17.99 7.77 -1.31
CA ALA A 209 16.61 7.28 -1.37
C ALA A 209 15.78 8.05 -2.41
N LEU A 210 14.76 7.37 -2.94
CA LEU A 210 13.71 7.99 -3.74
C LEU A 210 12.50 8.24 -2.85
N TYR A 211 11.84 9.38 -3.03
CA TYR A 211 10.61 9.70 -2.30
C TYR A 211 9.43 9.80 -3.24
N VAL A 212 8.27 9.34 -2.78
CA VAL A 212 7.03 9.30 -3.53
C VAL A 212 5.97 10.05 -2.75
N ALA A 213 5.32 11.03 -3.37
CA ALA A 213 4.16 11.71 -2.84
C ALA A 213 2.88 11.14 -3.44
N GLU A 214 1.90 10.89 -2.59
CA GLU A 214 0.57 10.38 -2.96
C GLU A 214 -0.51 11.29 -2.41
N LEU A 215 -1.59 11.41 -3.16
CA LEU A 215 -2.88 11.85 -2.66
C LEU A 215 -3.90 10.77 -2.93
N HIS A 216 -4.71 10.47 -1.92
CA HIS A 216 -5.89 9.62 -2.01
C HIS A 216 -7.14 10.49 -1.79
N LEU A 217 -8.01 10.54 -2.79
CA LEU A 217 -9.31 11.19 -2.72
C LEU A 217 -10.38 10.20 -2.30
N LEU A 218 -11.22 10.57 -1.34
CA LEU A 218 -12.42 9.81 -0.99
C LEU A 218 -13.63 10.68 -1.28
N THR A 219 -14.52 10.19 -2.14
CA THR A 219 -15.72 10.91 -2.55
C THR A 219 -16.97 10.13 -2.12
N HIS A 220 -17.97 10.86 -1.61
CA HIS A 220 -19.18 10.27 -1.05
C HIS A 220 -20.03 9.52 -2.09
N ASP A 221 -20.24 10.13 -3.26
CA ASP A 221 -21.17 9.69 -4.31
C ASP A 221 -20.49 8.88 -5.43
N GLU A 222 -19.21 8.53 -5.27
CA GLU A 222 -18.52 7.63 -6.19
C GLU A 222 -19.09 6.21 -6.12
N PRO A 223 -19.47 5.61 -7.26
CA PRO A 223 -19.88 4.22 -7.33
C PRO A 223 -18.68 3.32 -7.05
N LEU A 224 -18.93 2.14 -6.52
CA LEU A 224 -17.91 1.22 -6.03
C LEU A 224 -16.83 0.85 -7.07
N ALA A 225 -17.22 0.74 -8.35
CA ALA A 225 -16.29 0.44 -9.44
C ALA A 225 -15.22 1.53 -9.66
N ASN A 226 -15.50 2.77 -9.26
CA ASN A 226 -14.64 3.94 -9.43
C ASN A 226 -13.86 4.28 -8.15
N ARG A 227 -13.96 3.47 -7.09
CA ARG A 227 -13.27 3.74 -5.82
C ARG A 227 -11.84 3.22 -5.77
N TYR A 228 -11.34 2.71 -6.89
CA TYR A 228 -10.05 2.02 -6.97
C TYR A 228 -9.02 2.77 -7.84
N ASN A 229 -9.38 3.92 -8.38
CA ASN A 229 -8.56 4.80 -9.22
C ASN A 229 -8.55 6.25 -8.69
N ASN A 230 -8.85 6.45 -7.41
CA ASN A 230 -8.95 7.77 -6.76
C ASN A 230 -7.68 8.17 -6.00
N SER A 231 -6.55 7.51 -6.28
CA SER A 231 -5.23 7.92 -5.81
C SER A 231 -4.30 8.21 -6.97
N SER A 232 -3.34 9.10 -6.77
CA SER A 232 -2.28 9.33 -7.74
C SER A 232 -0.97 9.61 -7.03
N TYR A 233 0.15 9.21 -7.64
CA TYR A 233 1.48 9.45 -7.08
C TYR A 233 2.46 10.11 -8.05
N ARG A 234 3.47 10.77 -7.50
CA ARG A 234 4.65 11.25 -8.24
C ARG A 234 5.90 11.16 -7.37
N PHE A 235 7.07 11.08 -8.02
CA PHE A 235 8.35 11.21 -7.31
C PHE A 235 8.62 12.65 -6.91
N VAL A 236 9.26 12.84 -5.75
CA VAL A 236 9.59 14.15 -5.19
C VAL A 236 11.00 14.16 -4.58
N ASN A 237 11.59 15.34 -4.47
CA ASN A 237 12.72 15.60 -3.60
C ASN A 237 12.22 16.01 -2.23
N ILE A 238 12.83 15.47 -1.18
CA ILE A 238 12.53 15.86 0.19
C ILE A 238 13.82 16.21 0.91
N ALA A 239 13.81 17.39 1.52
CA ALA A 239 14.80 17.85 2.49
C ALA A 239 14.08 18.16 3.80
N THR A 240 14.85 18.36 4.87
CA THR A 240 14.31 18.64 6.21
C THR A 240 13.45 19.91 6.26
N ASN A 241 13.60 20.83 5.32
CA ASN A 241 12.90 22.12 5.30
C ASN A 241 12.15 22.41 4.00
N GLY A 242 11.95 21.40 3.15
CA GLY A 242 11.23 21.59 1.90
C GLY A 242 11.02 20.31 1.13
N ILE A 243 9.90 20.28 0.41
CA ILE A 243 9.66 19.32 -0.65
C ILE A 243 9.72 20.11 -1.95
N SER A 244 10.47 19.59 -2.91
CA SER A 244 10.45 20.13 -4.27
C SER A 244 10.17 19.00 -5.24
N GLY A 245 9.73 19.34 -6.45
CA GLY A 245 9.70 18.41 -7.55
C GLY A 245 11.10 17.96 -7.97
N ASP A 246 11.08 16.95 -8.83
CA ASP A 246 12.15 16.50 -9.70
C ASP A 246 13.44 15.96 -9.06
N ALA A 247 13.37 14.75 -8.49
CA ALA A 247 14.50 13.82 -8.57
C ALA A 247 14.07 12.50 -9.20
N TYR A 248 14.50 12.32 -10.45
CA TYR A 248 14.93 11.01 -10.89
C TYR A 248 16.09 11.18 -11.87
N ASN A 249 17.32 10.95 -11.39
CA ASN A 249 18.52 10.89 -12.22
C ASN A 249 18.50 9.57 -13.01
N GLY A 250 17.84 9.53 -14.17
CA GLY A 250 17.87 8.35 -15.05
C GLY A 250 16.72 8.17 -16.04
N PHE A 251 15.62 8.94 -15.93
CA PHE A 251 14.54 8.98 -16.92
C PHE A 251 14.65 10.27 -17.74
N PRO A 252 14.37 10.24 -19.06
CA PRO A 252 14.52 11.42 -19.91
C PRO A 252 13.67 12.59 -19.39
N ALA A 253 14.25 13.79 -19.37
CA ALA A 253 13.59 15.04 -19.02
C ALA A 253 12.40 15.42 -19.94
N SER A 254 12.02 14.58 -20.90
CA SER A 254 10.71 14.68 -21.59
C SER A 254 9.58 13.98 -20.83
N THR A 255 9.90 13.30 -19.73
CA THR A 255 9.01 12.70 -18.72
C THR A 255 9.12 13.39 -17.35
N GLN A 256 9.65 14.63 -17.26
CA GLN A 256 9.63 15.40 -16.00
C GLN A 256 8.24 15.31 -15.38
N ALA A 257 8.12 15.27 -14.06
CA ALA A 257 6.89 15.70 -13.40
C ALA A 257 5.58 14.94 -13.71
N SER A 258 5.61 13.75 -14.33
CA SER A 258 4.39 13.04 -14.75
C SER A 258 3.73 12.29 -13.59
N LEU A 259 2.66 12.88 -13.07
CA LEU A 259 1.76 12.22 -12.14
C LEU A 259 1.26 10.87 -12.72
N ARG A 260 1.26 9.83 -11.90
CA ARG A 260 0.68 8.53 -12.22
C ARG A 260 -0.78 8.56 -11.78
N HIS A 261 -1.65 8.82 -12.74
CA HIS A 261 -3.08 9.03 -12.51
C HIS A 261 -3.77 7.72 -12.12
N GLY A 262 -4.56 7.75 -11.06
CA GLY A 262 -5.40 6.63 -10.66
C GLY A 262 -4.63 5.39 -10.21
N MET A 263 -3.42 5.60 -9.67
CA MET A 263 -2.56 4.56 -9.16
C MET A 263 -2.12 4.89 -7.72
N PRO A 264 -2.23 3.94 -6.77
CA PRO A 264 -1.61 4.09 -5.45
C PRO A 264 -0.08 4.06 -5.55
N ALA A 265 0.58 4.71 -4.59
CA ALA A 265 2.03 4.85 -4.55
C ALA A 265 2.77 3.52 -4.44
N ILE A 266 2.17 2.45 -3.91
CA ILE A 266 2.80 1.12 -3.88
C ILE A 266 3.22 0.64 -5.28
N MET A 267 2.56 1.11 -6.35
CA MET A 267 2.95 0.83 -7.73
C MET A 267 4.31 1.44 -8.10
N ALA A 268 4.75 2.49 -7.41
CA ALA A 268 6.06 3.10 -7.60
C ALA A 268 7.19 2.14 -7.26
N TRP A 269 6.99 1.20 -6.32
CA TRP A 269 8.01 0.21 -5.98
C TRP A 269 8.36 -0.67 -7.18
N LYS A 270 7.33 -1.16 -7.88
CA LYS A 270 7.48 -1.94 -9.11
C LYS A 270 7.96 -1.11 -10.31
N GLU A 271 7.65 0.18 -10.32
CA GLU A 271 8.19 1.10 -11.31
C GLU A 271 9.72 1.27 -11.16
N VAL A 272 10.22 1.31 -9.92
CA VAL A 272 11.65 1.44 -9.59
C VAL A 272 12.39 0.11 -9.73
N ASP A 273 11.80 -0.99 -9.26
CA ASP A 273 12.37 -2.33 -9.33
C ASP A 273 11.38 -3.29 -9.99
N SER A 274 11.70 -3.71 -11.22
CA SER A 274 10.83 -4.59 -12.01
C SER A 274 10.71 -6.02 -11.47
N ASN A 275 11.53 -6.42 -10.49
CA ASN A 275 11.40 -7.71 -9.81
C ASN A 275 10.33 -7.69 -8.71
N VAL A 276 9.87 -6.50 -8.30
CA VAL A 276 8.77 -6.38 -7.35
C VAL A 276 7.48 -6.88 -8.00
N THR A 277 6.75 -7.70 -7.26
CA THR A 277 5.40 -8.12 -7.62
C THR A 277 4.39 -7.45 -6.71
N ILE A 278 3.29 -6.95 -7.28
CA ILE A 278 2.16 -6.38 -6.54
C ILE A 278 0.96 -7.30 -6.75
N VAL A 279 0.35 -7.73 -5.66
CA VAL A 279 -0.87 -8.55 -5.61
C VAL A 279 -1.99 -7.65 -5.10
N GLU A 280 -3.10 -7.58 -5.85
CA GLU A 280 -4.30 -6.86 -5.43
C GLU A 280 -5.30 -7.84 -4.82
N ILE A 281 -5.90 -7.47 -3.69
CA ILE A 281 -6.89 -8.28 -2.97
C ILE A 281 -8.09 -7.39 -2.67
N THR A 282 -9.28 -7.80 -3.10
CA THR A 282 -10.53 -7.15 -2.73
C THR A 282 -11.21 -7.99 -1.66
N GLU A 283 -11.53 -7.37 -0.52
CA GLU A 283 -12.32 -8.00 0.52
C GLU A 283 -13.82 -7.89 0.26
N ASP A 284 -14.59 -8.76 0.90
CA ASP A 284 -16.05 -8.75 0.85
C ASP A 284 -16.62 -7.96 2.04
N GLU A 285 -16.52 -6.64 1.96
CA GLU A 285 -17.02 -5.75 3.02
C GLU A 285 -18.55 -5.61 2.95
N ASP A 286 -19.12 -5.61 1.74
CA ASP A 286 -20.57 -5.46 1.50
C ASP A 286 -21.37 -6.77 1.58
N GLY A 287 -20.71 -7.93 1.60
CA GLY A 287 -21.34 -9.26 1.58
C GLY A 287 -21.80 -9.71 0.19
N ASN A 288 -21.45 -8.97 -0.85
CA ASN A 288 -21.76 -9.23 -2.27
C ASN A 288 -20.49 -9.39 -3.13
N GLY A 289 -19.35 -9.62 -2.49
CA GLY A 289 -18.05 -9.79 -3.13
C GLY A 289 -17.36 -8.48 -3.50
N ASN A 290 -17.74 -7.36 -2.88
CA ASN A 290 -17.07 -6.08 -3.07
C ASN A 290 -16.75 -5.39 -1.75
N GLY A 291 -15.77 -4.49 -1.77
CA GLY A 291 -15.38 -3.77 -0.56
C GLY A 291 -13.95 -3.25 -0.64
N GLY A 292 -13.32 -3.18 0.53
CA GLY A 292 -11.97 -2.68 0.68
C GLY A 292 -10.95 -3.40 -0.19
N ARG A 293 -9.98 -2.64 -0.70
CA ARG A 293 -8.83 -3.16 -1.43
C ARG A 293 -7.58 -3.13 -0.55
N TYR A 294 -6.81 -4.20 -0.64
CA TYR A 294 -5.46 -4.30 -0.13
C TYR A 294 -4.49 -4.56 -1.29
N TYR A 295 -3.25 -4.13 -1.10
CA TYR A 295 -2.14 -4.47 -1.98
C TYR A 295 -1.04 -5.14 -1.17
N ILE A 296 -0.51 -6.25 -1.66
CA ILE A 296 0.72 -6.86 -1.14
C ILE A 296 1.80 -6.72 -2.21
N GLY A 297 2.76 -5.83 -1.97
CA GLY A 297 4.01 -5.78 -2.70
C GLY A 297 5.03 -6.73 -2.09
N TYR A 298 5.81 -7.42 -2.91
CA TYR A 298 6.91 -8.24 -2.42
C TYR A 298 8.11 -8.26 -3.36
N LEU A 299 9.30 -8.43 -2.75
CA LEU A 299 10.59 -8.63 -3.41
C LEU A 299 11.33 -9.76 -2.69
N VAL A 300 11.82 -10.73 -3.46
CA VAL A 300 12.68 -11.82 -2.94
C VAL A 300 14.08 -11.66 -3.52
N THR A 301 15.09 -11.58 -2.67
CA THR A 301 16.50 -11.43 -3.06
C THR A 301 17.31 -12.63 -2.62
N ASP A 302 18.06 -13.24 -3.54
CA ASP A 302 19.05 -14.27 -3.22
C ASP A 302 20.30 -13.59 -2.63
N ASN A 303 20.68 -13.95 -1.41
CA ASN A 303 21.84 -13.39 -0.72
C ASN A 303 23.17 -13.99 -1.23
N GLY A 304 23.12 -15.03 -2.07
CA GLY A 304 24.28 -15.68 -2.67
C GLY A 304 25.01 -16.66 -1.74
N ASP A 305 24.46 -16.91 -0.55
CA ASP A 305 25.03 -17.79 0.48
C ASP A 305 24.10 -18.96 0.86
N GLY A 306 23.04 -19.18 0.07
CA GLY A 306 22.01 -20.17 0.35
C GLY A 306 20.91 -19.67 1.28
N THR A 307 20.85 -18.37 1.55
CA THR A 307 19.72 -17.68 2.17
C THR A 307 19.06 -16.71 1.20
N TRP A 308 17.81 -16.35 1.50
CA TRP A 308 17.02 -15.38 0.74
C TRP A 308 16.43 -14.36 1.67
N HIS A 309 16.45 -13.10 1.25
CA HIS A 309 15.71 -12.01 1.89
C HIS A 309 14.31 -11.91 1.28
N TYR A 310 13.31 -11.90 2.14
CA TYR A 310 11.90 -11.73 1.78
C TYR A 310 11.40 -10.39 2.33
N GLU A 311 11.09 -9.45 1.45
CA GLU A 311 10.55 -8.13 1.78
C GLU A 311 9.09 -8.04 1.33
N TYR A 312 8.21 -7.61 2.23
CA TYR A 312 6.79 -7.40 1.96
C TYR A 312 6.36 -5.99 2.38
N ALA A 313 5.55 -5.35 1.55
CA ALA A 313 4.83 -4.12 1.89
C ALA A 313 3.32 -4.36 1.69
N VAL A 314 2.54 -4.21 2.76
CA VAL A 314 1.09 -4.41 2.72
C VAL A 314 0.41 -3.07 2.90
N MET A 315 -0.32 -2.62 1.88
CA MET A 315 -1.12 -1.40 1.89
C MET A 315 -2.59 -1.74 2.08
N ASN A 316 -3.24 -1.14 3.08
CA ASN A 316 -4.68 -1.04 3.09
C ASN A 316 -5.04 0.21 2.28
N TYR A 317 -5.62 0.01 1.10
CA TYR A 317 -6.01 1.12 0.24
C TYR A 317 -7.22 1.84 0.85
N ASN A 318 -8.34 1.14 0.98
CA ASN A 318 -9.63 1.73 1.33
C ASN A 318 -10.57 0.76 2.07
N SER A 319 -10.08 -0.28 2.75
CA SER A 319 -10.90 -1.08 3.67
C SER A 319 -11.14 -0.35 4.98
N ASP A 320 -12.40 -0.22 5.40
CA ASP A 320 -12.71 0.24 6.76
C ASP A 320 -12.40 -0.84 7.81
N ARG A 321 -12.58 -2.12 7.42
CA ARG A 321 -12.33 -3.26 8.32
C ARG A 321 -10.90 -3.36 8.80
N SER A 322 -9.94 -2.80 8.04
CA SER A 322 -8.52 -2.75 8.43
C SER A 322 -7.92 -4.16 8.63
N ALA A 323 -6.61 -4.28 8.84
CA ALA A 323 -5.99 -5.58 9.12
C ALA A 323 -5.21 -5.56 10.43
N ARG A 324 -5.22 -6.68 11.16
CA ARG A 324 -4.53 -6.86 12.45
C ARG A 324 -3.49 -7.97 12.46
N ALA A 325 -3.42 -8.76 11.39
CA ALA A 325 -2.47 -9.87 11.30
C ALA A 325 -2.06 -10.11 9.85
N PHE A 326 -0.82 -10.52 9.66
CA PHE A 326 -0.27 -11.00 8.39
C PHE A 326 0.40 -12.36 8.62
N ARG A 327 -0.06 -13.38 7.91
CA ARG A 327 0.36 -14.78 8.08
C ARG A 327 0.90 -15.32 6.78
N ILE A 328 2.11 -15.86 6.84
CA ILE A 328 2.80 -16.47 5.69
C ILE A 328 3.05 -17.94 6.03
N PRO A 329 2.52 -18.89 5.25
CA PRO A 329 2.91 -20.29 5.37
C PRO A 329 4.41 -20.46 5.08
N VAL A 330 5.13 -21.02 6.05
CA VAL A 330 6.57 -21.30 5.99
C VAL A 330 6.78 -22.68 6.60
N PRO A 331 7.36 -23.66 5.90
CA PRO A 331 7.56 -24.99 6.46
C PRO A 331 8.40 -24.99 7.75
N ASP A 332 8.01 -25.79 8.74
CA ASP A 332 8.67 -25.84 10.08
C ASP A 332 10.18 -26.17 10.03
N CYS A 333 10.66 -26.76 8.94
CA CYS A 333 12.09 -27.08 8.78
C CYS A 333 12.96 -25.89 8.32
N VAL A 334 12.34 -24.75 7.99
CA VAL A 334 13.01 -23.52 7.55
C VAL A 334 13.49 -22.73 8.76
N GLU A 335 14.72 -22.22 8.70
CA GLU A 335 15.23 -21.29 9.71
C GLU A 335 14.95 -19.86 9.25
N LEU A 336 14.30 -19.09 10.12
CA LEU A 336 14.00 -17.67 9.92
C LEU A 336 14.92 -16.82 10.79
N THR A 337 15.52 -15.80 10.19
CA THR A 337 16.36 -14.81 10.87
C THR A 337 15.98 -13.40 10.42
N ASN A 338 16.49 -12.37 11.11
CA ASN A 338 16.24 -10.96 10.75
C ASN A 338 14.75 -10.62 10.53
N VAL A 339 13.87 -11.21 11.35
CA VAL A 339 12.43 -10.93 11.31
C VAL A 339 12.21 -9.48 11.71
N ASP A 340 11.64 -8.72 10.79
CA ASP A 340 11.48 -7.26 10.87
C ASP A 340 10.03 -6.86 10.66
N PHE A 341 9.67 -5.73 11.26
CA PHE A 341 8.36 -5.09 11.13
C PHE A 341 8.55 -3.58 11.15
N GLN A 342 7.81 -2.87 10.32
CA GLN A 342 7.70 -1.43 10.39
C GLN A 342 6.27 -0.98 10.06
N ASP A 343 5.78 -0.05 10.86
CA ASP A 343 4.53 0.66 10.61
C ASP A 343 4.74 2.14 10.26
N ILE A 344 3.63 2.86 10.08
CA ILE A 344 3.62 4.31 10.04
C ILE A 344 3.26 4.87 11.42
N HIS A 345 3.91 5.96 11.81
CA HIS A 345 3.64 6.63 13.08
C HIS A 345 2.33 7.45 13.02
N TYR A 346 1.35 7.11 13.84
CA TYR A 346 0.16 7.93 14.09
C TYR A 346 0.50 9.10 15.01
N HIS A 347 -0.10 10.27 14.75
CA HIS A 347 0.27 11.51 15.43
C HIS A 347 -0.91 12.48 15.56
N SER A 348 -0.70 13.54 16.35
CA SER A 348 -1.64 14.67 16.54
C SER A 348 -2.97 14.33 17.22
N GLY A 349 -3.06 13.20 17.91
CA GLY A 349 -4.28 12.71 18.53
C GLY A 349 -5.19 11.91 17.59
N ASP A 350 -4.63 11.26 16.57
CA ASP A 350 -5.37 10.37 15.66
C ASP A 350 -5.74 9.09 16.42
N ARG A 351 -6.87 9.09 17.14
CA ARG A 351 -7.36 7.96 17.95
C ARG A 351 -8.87 7.81 17.90
N VAL A 352 -9.35 6.58 17.97
CA VAL A 352 -10.77 6.27 18.14
C VAL A 352 -11.26 6.78 19.49
N ASN A 353 -12.47 7.35 19.52
CA ASN A 353 -13.13 7.87 20.73
C ASN A 353 -12.28 8.92 21.47
N LYS A 354 -11.82 9.96 20.76
CA LYS A 354 -11.14 11.09 21.41
C LYS A 354 -12.00 11.66 22.53
N THR A 355 -11.45 11.68 23.76
CA THR A 355 -12.11 12.36 24.88
C THR A 355 -12.16 13.84 24.52
N THR A 356 -13.36 14.43 24.50
CA THR A 356 -13.54 15.86 24.23
C THR A 356 -12.63 16.67 25.17
N GLY A 357 -11.68 17.43 24.61
CA GLY A 357 -10.68 18.18 25.38
C GLY A 357 -9.35 17.46 25.68
N SER A 358 -9.12 16.23 25.20
CA SER A 358 -7.77 15.65 25.16
C SER A 358 -6.91 16.43 24.17
N SER A 359 -5.95 17.17 24.71
CA SER A 359 -4.97 17.96 23.96
C SER A 359 -3.65 17.22 23.76
N ASP A 360 -3.60 15.93 24.05
CA ASP A 360 -2.35 15.20 24.12
C ASP A 360 -1.90 14.76 22.72
N TRP A 361 -0.73 15.25 22.32
CA TRP A 361 -0.06 14.90 21.07
C TRP A 361 0.23 13.39 20.96
N ASN A 362 0.43 12.74 22.10
CA ASN A 362 0.79 11.33 22.21
C ASN A 362 -0.41 10.38 22.31
N ASP A 363 -1.62 10.93 22.28
CA ASP A 363 -2.86 10.17 22.46
C ASP A 363 -3.43 9.70 21.11
N ASN A 364 -2.70 8.81 20.47
CA ASN A 364 -2.96 8.29 19.11
C ASN A 364 -3.44 6.83 19.15
N ILE A 365 -3.72 6.26 17.96
CA ILE A 365 -3.65 4.81 17.73
C ILE A 365 -2.38 4.28 18.39
N ASP A 366 -2.50 3.15 19.08
CA ASP A 366 -1.39 2.46 19.71
C ASP A 366 -0.29 2.21 18.68
N GLY A 367 0.91 2.73 18.96
CA GLY A 367 2.10 2.56 18.13
C GLY A 367 2.95 1.36 18.52
N THR A 368 2.40 0.42 19.31
CA THR A 368 3.10 -0.83 19.65
C THR A 368 3.24 -1.68 18.39
N ASP A 369 4.49 -2.02 18.05
CA ASP A 369 4.83 -2.87 16.91
C ASP A 369 4.13 -4.24 16.98
N TRP A 370 3.82 -4.81 15.81
CA TRP A 370 3.22 -6.13 15.74
C TRP A 370 4.16 -7.20 16.28
N ALA A 371 3.66 -8.03 17.19
CA ALA A 371 4.40 -9.16 17.70
C ALA A 371 4.58 -10.20 16.60
N SER A 372 5.80 -10.68 16.42
CA SER A 372 6.12 -11.75 15.48
C SER A 372 6.19 -13.11 16.17
N SER A 373 5.75 -14.17 15.49
CA SER A 373 5.88 -15.55 15.95
C SER A 373 6.03 -16.51 14.77
N PHE A 374 6.81 -17.58 14.95
CA PHE A 374 6.93 -18.68 13.99
C PHE A 374 6.57 -19.99 14.69
N ALA A 375 5.42 -20.56 14.33
CA ALA A 375 4.96 -21.83 14.89
C ALA A 375 3.95 -22.52 13.97
N GLY A 376 3.97 -23.85 13.93
CA GLY A 376 2.97 -24.64 13.21
C GLY A 376 2.93 -24.38 11.71
N GLY A 377 4.09 -24.10 11.11
CA GLY A 377 4.24 -23.86 9.69
C GLY A 377 3.83 -22.46 9.23
N VAL A 378 3.74 -21.48 10.14
CA VAL A 378 3.30 -20.12 9.83
C VAL A 378 4.19 -19.09 10.52
N GLN A 379 4.74 -18.17 9.73
CA GLN A 379 5.29 -16.90 10.23
C GLN A 379 4.15 -15.89 10.30
N GLU A 380 3.89 -15.37 11.50
CA GLU A 380 2.81 -14.44 11.79
C GLU A 380 3.37 -13.15 12.41
N TRP A 381 2.84 -12.01 11.97
CA TRP A 381 2.86 -10.76 12.73
C TRP A 381 1.43 -10.40 13.08
N SER A 382 1.18 -9.97 14.32
CA SER A 382 -0.14 -9.52 14.73
C SER A 382 -0.12 -8.46 15.83
N THR A 383 -1.22 -7.71 15.90
CA THR A 383 -1.58 -6.85 17.03
C THR A 383 -2.82 -7.38 17.74
N VAL A 384 -3.25 -6.68 18.78
CA VAL A 384 -4.47 -6.98 19.55
C VAL A 384 -5.73 -6.98 18.67
N THR A 385 -6.79 -7.62 19.15
CA THR A 385 -8.10 -7.62 18.48
C THR A 385 -8.85 -6.31 18.73
N PHE A 386 -9.79 -5.98 17.84
CA PHE A 386 -10.65 -4.79 18.00
C PHE A 386 -11.47 -4.80 19.30
N ALA A 387 -11.82 -5.99 19.80
CA ALA A 387 -12.56 -6.14 21.06
C ALA A 387 -11.69 -5.88 22.30
N GLU A 388 -10.38 -6.12 22.20
CA GLU A 388 -9.42 -5.84 23.27
C GLU A 388 -9.05 -4.37 23.31
N ASP A 389 -8.72 -3.79 22.16
CA ASP A 389 -8.45 -2.36 22.01
C ASP A 389 -8.82 -1.86 20.62
N VAL A 390 -9.78 -0.93 20.56
CA VAL A 390 -10.19 -0.27 19.31
C VAL A 390 -9.10 0.64 18.73
N ASN A 391 -8.15 1.06 19.58
CA ASN A 391 -6.96 1.83 19.21
C ASN A 391 -5.74 0.95 18.92
N GLY A 392 -5.86 -0.39 18.94
CA GLY A 392 -4.75 -1.28 18.59
C GLY A 392 -4.15 -0.94 17.22
N ASN A 393 -2.87 -1.28 17.00
CA ASN A 393 -2.08 -0.88 15.84
C ASN A 393 -2.49 -1.56 14.50
N ALA A 394 -3.78 -1.61 14.17
CA ALA A 394 -4.25 -2.17 12.92
C ALA A 394 -3.80 -1.34 11.70
N LEU A 395 -3.51 -2.03 10.59
CA LEU A 395 -3.28 -1.48 9.26
C LEU A 395 -4.58 -0.84 8.74
N ARG A 396 -4.74 0.46 9.03
CA ARG A 396 -5.91 1.28 8.66
C ARG A 396 -5.79 1.81 7.22
N TRP A 397 -6.90 2.33 6.70
CA TRP A 397 -6.98 2.79 5.31
C TRP A 397 -5.95 3.87 4.96
N GLY A 398 -5.51 3.86 3.70
CA GLY A 398 -4.51 4.77 3.18
C GLY A 398 -3.14 4.67 3.86
N SER A 399 -2.86 3.56 4.56
CA SER A 399 -1.57 3.29 5.22
C SER A 399 -0.94 1.99 4.71
N MET A 400 0.36 1.82 4.99
CA MET A 400 1.14 0.67 4.53
C MET A 400 2.16 0.28 5.59
N TYR A 401 2.25 -1.01 5.89
CA TYR A 401 3.23 -1.61 6.80
C TYR A 401 4.19 -2.52 6.04
N ASN A 402 5.37 -2.72 6.59
CA ASN A 402 6.42 -3.58 6.06
C ASN A 402 6.67 -4.78 6.96
N PHE A 403 6.96 -5.91 6.35
CA PHE A 403 7.30 -7.17 7.01
C PHE A 403 8.47 -7.77 6.26
N ALA A 404 9.46 -8.29 6.99
CA ALA A 404 10.58 -8.96 6.34
C ALA A 404 11.18 -10.06 7.20
N PHE A 405 11.92 -10.95 6.56
CA PHE A 405 12.81 -11.91 7.20
C PHE A 405 13.80 -12.46 6.18
N ASP A 406 14.89 -13.02 6.68
CA ASP A 406 15.77 -13.90 5.90
C ASP A 406 15.44 -15.36 6.20
N ALA A 407 15.51 -16.21 5.18
CA ALA A 407 15.31 -17.65 5.34
C ALA A 407 16.33 -18.47 4.57
N ASP A 408 16.68 -19.63 5.11
CA ASP A 408 17.59 -20.59 4.47
C ASP A 408 16.89 -21.54 3.48
N ALA A 409 15.90 -20.98 2.77
CA ALA A 409 15.01 -21.70 1.88
C ALA A 409 14.59 -20.85 0.69
N ALA A 410 14.66 -21.43 -0.50
CA ALA A 410 14.31 -20.75 -1.74
C ALA A 410 12.79 -20.45 -1.82
N PRO A 411 12.40 -19.42 -2.60
CA PRO A 411 11.01 -19.04 -2.73
C PRO A 411 10.19 -20.08 -3.49
N GLY A 412 8.92 -20.21 -3.10
CA GLY A 412 7.84 -20.76 -3.91
C GLY A 412 6.54 -20.00 -3.62
N PHE A 413 5.51 -20.29 -4.42
CA PHE A 413 4.22 -19.62 -4.25
C PHE A 413 3.46 -20.21 -3.06
N VAL A 414 3.01 -19.33 -2.17
CA VAL A 414 2.15 -19.66 -1.02
C VAL A 414 0.97 -18.70 -0.96
N ASN A 415 -0.06 -19.05 -0.22
CA ASN A 415 -1.20 -18.18 0.06
C ASN A 415 -1.00 -17.53 1.42
N ALA A 416 -0.65 -16.26 1.44
CA ALA A 416 -0.59 -15.47 2.66
C ALA A 416 -1.97 -14.94 3.03
N GLU A 417 -2.20 -14.76 4.32
CA GLU A 417 -3.48 -14.31 4.87
C GLU A 417 -3.31 -12.98 5.59
N LEU A 418 -4.24 -12.05 5.35
CA LEU A 418 -4.46 -10.89 6.19
C LEU A 418 -5.67 -11.15 7.09
N GLY A 419 -5.47 -11.11 8.40
CA GLY A 419 -6.56 -11.16 9.37
C GLY A 419 -7.13 -9.75 9.58
N LEU A 420 -8.44 -9.60 9.39
CA LEU A 420 -9.10 -8.29 9.43
C LEU A 420 -9.31 -7.80 10.86
N PHE A 421 -9.28 -6.49 11.10
CA PHE A 421 -9.36 -5.95 12.46
C PHE A 421 -10.80 -5.82 12.96
N LYS A 422 -11.66 -5.16 12.19
CA LYS A 422 -13.11 -5.04 12.45
C LYS A 422 -13.87 -6.20 11.78
N GLY A 423 -14.96 -6.63 12.41
CA GLY A 423 -15.89 -7.59 11.82
C GLY A 423 -16.67 -6.99 10.63
N GLY A 424 -17.32 -7.84 9.83
CA GLY A 424 -18.09 -7.43 8.66
C GLY A 424 -18.92 -8.57 8.07
N ASN A 425 -19.50 -8.36 6.88
CA ASN A 425 -20.38 -9.34 6.25
C ASN A 425 -19.62 -10.52 5.60
N GLY A 426 -18.38 -10.31 5.15
CA GLY A 426 -17.51 -11.34 4.58
C GLY A 426 -16.63 -12.08 5.59
N ALA A 427 -15.72 -12.91 5.08
CA ALA A 427 -14.73 -13.61 5.90
C ALA A 427 -13.88 -12.62 6.73
N ASP A 428 -13.41 -13.07 7.90
CA ASP A 428 -12.49 -12.29 8.75
C ASP A 428 -11.02 -12.37 8.30
N THR A 429 -10.77 -13.04 7.17
CA THR A 429 -9.47 -13.12 6.52
C THR A 429 -9.59 -12.88 5.02
N VAL A 430 -8.55 -12.30 4.43
CA VAL A 430 -8.37 -12.21 2.99
C VAL A 430 -7.04 -12.82 2.58
N VAL A 431 -6.97 -13.36 1.36
CA VAL A 431 -5.86 -14.20 0.90
C VAL A 431 -5.19 -13.60 -0.33
N GLY A 432 -3.86 -13.58 -0.34
CA GLY A 432 -3.05 -13.19 -1.49
C GLY A 432 -1.96 -14.23 -1.78
N THR A 433 -1.81 -14.62 -3.05
CA THR A 433 -0.73 -15.52 -3.46
C THR A 433 0.57 -14.74 -3.64
N ILE A 434 1.58 -15.06 -2.83
CA ILE A 434 2.89 -14.39 -2.80
C ILE A 434 4.03 -15.42 -2.90
N GLN A 435 5.28 -14.95 -2.96
CA GLN A 435 6.44 -15.81 -2.78
C GLN A 435 6.92 -15.81 -1.33
N ALA A 436 7.19 -16.99 -0.79
CA ALA A 436 7.77 -17.24 0.53
C ALA A 436 8.59 -18.54 0.52
N PRO A 437 9.33 -18.90 1.58
CA PRO A 437 10.00 -20.18 1.67
C PRO A 437 9.08 -21.38 1.40
N ALA A 438 9.39 -22.18 0.38
CA ALA A 438 8.59 -23.37 0.06
C ALA A 438 9.42 -24.61 -0.30
N THR A 439 10.71 -24.44 -0.61
CA THR A 439 11.54 -25.47 -1.25
C THR A 439 12.77 -25.83 -0.42
N LYS A 440 12.57 -26.15 0.87
CA LYS A 440 13.64 -26.69 1.73
C LYS A 440 13.34 -28.07 2.30
N CYS A 441 12.09 -28.32 2.70
CA CYS A 441 11.71 -29.61 3.26
C CYS A 441 11.61 -30.66 2.15
N VAL A 442 12.77 -31.07 1.62
CA VAL A 442 12.91 -32.41 1.10
C VAL A 442 12.73 -33.27 2.33
N ALA A 443 11.69 -34.11 2.37
CA ALA A 443 11.67 -35.21 3.32
C ALA A 443 13.06 -35.83 3.21
N VAL A 444 13.83 -35.82 4.30
CA VAL A 444 15.08 -36.59 4.31
C VAL A 444 14.60 -37.99 3.99
N THR A 445 14.79 -38.43 2.75
CA THR A 445 14.70 -39.84 2.42
C THR A 445 15.79 -40.41 3.28
N CYS A 446 15.38 -40.99 4.42
CA CYS A 446 16.30 -41.76 5.20
C CYS A 446 16.87 -42.76 4.19
N PRO A 447 18.19 -42.84 3.94
CA PRO A 447 18.68 -43.79 2.95
C PRO A 447 18.29 -45.24 3.27
N ALA A 448 17.88 -45.49 4.52
CA ALA A 448 17.32 -46.74 5.00
C ALA A 448 15.79 -46.87 4.85
N ASP A 449 15.07 -45.80 4.48
CA ASP A 449 13.66 -45.78 4.09
C ASP A 449 13.59 -45.89 2.56
N CYS A 450 13.69 -47.12 2.09
CA CYS A 450 13.79 -47.46 0.68
C CYS A 450 12.62 -48.33 0.21
N ALA A 451 11.74 -48.75 1.10
CA ALA A 451 10.49 -49.39 0.71
C ALA A 451 9.65 -48.41 -0.13
N PRO A 452 9.00 -48.90 -1.21
CA PRO A 452 8.11 -48.06 -2.01
C PRO A 452 6.89 -47.61 -1.20
N ASP A 453 6.47 -46.36 -1.37
CA ASP A 453 5.21 -45.88 -0.80
C ASP A 453 4.01 -46.52 -1.53
N ASN A 454 2.89 -46.67 -0.82
CA ASN A 454 1.73 -47.51 -1.10
C ASN A 454 0.96 -47.16 -2.39
N GLY A 455 1.62 -47.22 -3.54
CA GLY A 455 1.02 -47.18 -4.87
C GLY A 455 1.49 -46.07 -5.81
N ASP A 456 2.44 -45.22 -5.43
CA ASP A 456 2.89 -44.09 -6.28
C ASP A 456 4.23 -44.31 -7.00
N GLY A 457 4.97 -45.37 -6.66
CA GLY A 457 6.24 -45.72 -7.30
C GLY A 457 7.41 -44.84 -6.89
N THR A 458 7.27 -44.06 -5.82
CA THR A 458 8.38 -43.31 -5.20
C THR A 458 8.99 -44.12 -4.05
N PHE A 459 10.30 -43.92 -3.81
CA PHE A 459 11.03 -44.57 -2.72
C PHE A 459 10.83 -43.76 -1.43
N GLY A 460 10.59 -44.46 -0.31
CA GLY A 460 10.46 -43.90 1.02
C GLY A 460 9.01 -43.86 1.50
N ASN A 461 8.61 -44.80 2.36
CA ASN A 461 7.26 -44.90 2.92
C ASN A 461 7.11 -44.17 4.28
N GLY A 462 8.17 -43.46 4.71
CA GLY A 462 8.21 -42.70 5.96
C GLY A 462 8.50 -43.53 7.21
N ILE A 463 8.77 -44.84 7.09
CA ILE A 463 8.99 -45.75 8.23
C ILE A 463 10.14 -46.71 7.91
N VAL A 464 11.25 -46.62 8.66
CA VAL A 464 12.31 -47.65 8.60
C VAL A 464 11.87 -48.91 9.34
N ASN A 465 11.47 -49.96 8.62
CA ASN A 465 10.98 -51.22 9.16
C ASN A 465 11.49 -52.45 8.36
N ILE A 466 10.76 -53.57 8.43
CA ILE A 466 11.11 -54.81 7.73
C ILE A 466 10.96 -54.71 6.21
N ASP A 467 10.06 -53.85 5.73
CA ASP A 467 9.77 -53.67 4.31
C ASP A 467 10.98 -53.07 3.59
N ASP A 468 11.70 -52.14 4.23
CA ASP A 468 12.95 -51.59 3.69
C ASP A 468 14.05 -52.64 3.60
N LEU A 469 14.17 -53.48 4.63
CA LEU A 469 15.14 -54.57 4.64
C LEU A 469 14.85 -55.55 3.50
N LEU A 470 13.56 -55.85 3.26
CA LEU A 470 13.14 -56.72 2.17
C LEU A 470 13.40 -56.09 0.80
N GLU A 471 13.23 -54.77 0.65
CA GLU A 471 13.53 -54.06 -0.59
C GLU A 471 15.04 -54.08 -0.90
N VAL A 472 15.90 -53.89 0.11
CA VAL A 472 17.36 -54.06 -0.05
C VAL A 472 17.72 -55.49 -0.44
N ILE A 473 17.08 -56.50 0.17
CA ILE A 473 17.33 -57.91 -0.15
C ILE A 473 16.86 -58.26 -1.56
N ASN A 474 15.70 -57.78 -1.99
CA ASN A 474 15.14 -58.04 -3.32
C ASN A 474 16.02 -57.47 -4.45
N ASN A 475 16.67 -56.34 -4.19
CA ASN A 475 17.60 -55.70 -5.12
C ASN A 475 19.06 -56.11 -4.89
N PHE A 476 19.33 -56.99 -3.91
CA PHE A 476 20.68 -57.49 -3.66
C PHE A 476 21.09 -58.42 -4.81
N GLY A 477 22.10 -57.99 -5.56
CA GLY A 477 22.41 -58.49 -6.90
C GLY A 477 22.63 -60.00 -7.03
N ALA A 478 22.58 -60.47 -8.28
CA ALA A 478 23.01 -61.82 -8.63
C ALA A 478 24.49 -62.01 -8.31
N CYS A 479 24.83 -63.15 -7.71
CA CYS A 479 26.21 -63.57 -7.54
C CYS A 479 26.89 -63.63 -8.93
N PRO A 480 28.03 -62.96 -9.17
CA PRO A 480 28.70 -62.94 -10.47
C PRO A 480 29.04 -64.32 -11.04
#